data_AF-A0A972USS8-F1
#
_entry.id   AF-A0A972USS8-F1
#
_cell.length_a   1.000
_cell.length_b   1.000
_cell.length_c   1.000
_cell.angle_alpha   90.00
_cell.angle_beta   90.00
_cell.angle_gamma   90.00
#
_symmetry.space_group_name_H-M   'P 1'
#
loop_
_entity.id
_entity.type
_entity.pdbx_description
1 polymer ?
#
loop_
_entity_poly.entity_id
_entity_poly.type
_entity_poly.pdbx_seq_one_letter_code
_entity_poly.pdbx_strand_id
1 'polypeptide(L)'
;MFKKTILGLFALCISFGLKSQVTTNPALPVASEKVTLTFDSSKESRLGYYTSDLYTHTGVIIEGNDDWQQVIGSWGNNSQQPKLTHLGNGIFELEIEPNINSFYSVPENERIIKLAFVFRSADASKQTNNIFVNVYQEGLIVEISEPLNNSIINKGQTISIFANSSVSASLKLSLNSTTLTQSTGTSITISNIFNEPGNYWVIAEATASGETVYDSAYICVKDDIITETLPSNYKKGINYPSDNSAALVLWAPGKEYVFVLGDFNEWHPMNEFQMKKDGDYFWLEIDNLEKDKEYAFQYYIDNEIRIADPYTEKILDPWNDKWILEETYPGLIEYPAWKTEGIVSVLQSGQEEYQWEIADFQPVEKEKMVIYEMLIRDFTEEHTYQLVIDKLDYLEDLRINVLELMPVNEFEGNSSWGYNPSFYFAPDKYYGPKNDLKKLIDECHKRGIAVVIDMVLNHSYGQSPFVQMYMDNWEITADNPWYNQQHNFQNPDAHWGYDFNHESIATEELIDSISSFWMNEYKVDGFRFD
;
A
#
# COMPACT_ATOMS: atom_id res chain seq x y z
N MET A 1 -3.84 21.86 -21.64
CA MET A 1 -3.40 20.84 -22.62
C MET A 1 -3.62 19.50 -21.92
N PHE A 2 -4.50 18.67 -22.49
CA PHE A 2 -5.44 17.82 -21.73
C PHE A 2 -4.79 16.66 -20.96
N LYS A 3 -5.09 16.62 -19.65
CA LYS A 3 -4.89 15.52 -18.69
C LYS A 3 -5.72 14.31 -19.14
N LYS A 4 -5.14 13.10 -19.11
CA LYS A 4 -5.84 11.82 -19.31
C LYS A 4 -5.61 10.93 -18.09
N THR A 5 -6.73 10.57 -17.46
CA THR A 5 -6.89 9.71 -16.30
C THR A 5 -6.85 8.24 -16.76
N ILE A 6 -6.03 7.39 -16.15
CA ILE A 6 -6.00 5.94 -16.38
C ILE A 6 -5.98 5.25 -15.00
N LEU A 7 -6.94 4.37 -14.77
CA LEU A 7 -7.23 3.68 -13.51
C LEU A 7 -6.77 2.21 -13.65
N GLY A 8 -5.67 1.81 -13.00
CA GLY A 8 -5.20 0.42 -12.95
C GLY A 8 -5.43 -0.19 -11.56
N LEU A 9 -6.07 -1.37 -11.48
CA LEU A 9 -6.29 -2.13 -10.25
C LEU A 9 -5.49 -3.44 -10.34
N PHE A 10 -4.65 -3.74 -9.35
CA PHE A 10 -3.85 -4.96 -9.26
C PHE A 10 -4.71 -6.13 -8.73
N ALA A 11 -4.59 -7.30 -9.35
CA ALA A 11 -5.18 -8.55 -8.87
C ALA A 11 -4.06 -9.58 -8.64
N LEU A 12 -4.02 -10.17 -7.45
CA LEU A 12 -3.09 -11.24 -7.08
C LEU A 12 -3.34 -12.49 -7.95
N CYS A 13 -2.32 -13.07 -8.58
CA CYS A 13 -2.44 -14.39 -9.21
C CYS A 13 -1.16 -15.22 -9.12
N ILE A 14 -1.27 -16.30 -8.36
CA ILE A 14 -0.41 -17.48 -8.37
C ILE A 14 -0.51 -18.14 -9.76
N SER A 15 0.65 -18.39 -10.36
CA SER A 15 0.79 -18.98 -11.69
C SER A 15 0.32 -20.44 -11.72
N PHE A 16 -0.70 -20.74 -12.53
CA PHE A 16 -0.84 -21.94 -13.40
C PHE A 16 -2.17 -21.82 -14.19
N GLY A 17 -2.20 -21.11 -15.31
CA GLY A 17 -3.27 -21.19 -16.33
C GLY A 17 -4.74 -21.13 -15.85
N LEU A 18 -5.06 -20.32 -14.83
CA LEU A 18 -6.41 -20.17 -14.32
C LEU A 18 -7.04 -18.89 -14.88
N LYS A 19 -8.12 -19.04 -15.66
CA LYS A 19 -8.99 -17.92 -16.08
C LYS A 19 -9.42 -17.10 -14.84
N SER A 20 -9.53 -15.78 -14.96
CA SER A 20 -10.09 -14.89 -13.93
C SER A 20 -11.35 -15.47 -13.24
N GLN A 21 -11.52 -15.19 -11.93
CA GLN A 21 -12.69 -15.56 -11.12
C GLN A 21 -14.00 -15.03 -11.71
N VAL A 22 -13.95 -13.86 -12.36
CA VAL A 22 -15.04 -13.24 -13.10
C VAL A 22 -14.59 -12.92 -14.52
N THR A 23 -15.42 -13.26 -15.50
CA THR A 23 -15.22 -12.88 -16.91
C THR A 23 -16.48 -12.28 -17.49
N THR A 24 -16.37 -11.45 -18.51
CA THR A 24 -17.52 -10.88 -19.23
C THR A 24 -17.52 -11.26 -20.70
N ASN A 25 -18.72 -11.24 -21.29
CA ASN A 25 -18.94 -11.29 -22.72
C ASN A 25 -19.88 -10.15 -23.14
N PRO A 26 -19.43 -9.16 -23.94
CA PRO A 26 -18.08 -9.03 -24.49
C PRO A 26 -16.99 -8.87 -23.41
N ALA A 27 -15.75 -9.25 -23.74
CA ALA A 27 -14.61 -9.21 -22.81
C ALA A 27 -14.31 -7.80 -22.31
N LEU A 28 -14.55 -6.79 -23.15
CA LEU A 28 -14.43 -5.36 -22.83
C LEU A 28 -15.83 -4.74 -22.87
N PRO A 29 -16.60 -4.82 -21.77
CA PRO A 29 -17.98 -4.38 -21.79
C PRO A 29 -18.07 -2.85 -21.85
N VAL A 30 -19.01 -2.36 -22.65
CA VAL A 30 -19.34 -0.94 -22.77
C VAL A 30 -20.74 -0.68 -22.22
N ALA A 31 -20.98 0.51 -21.68
CA ALA A 31 -22.18 0.79 -20.90
C ALA A 31 -23.49 0.68 -21.71
N SER A 32 -23.43 0.89 -23.03
CA SER A 32 -24.61 0.90 -23.91
C SER A 32 -25.00 -0.48 -24.44
N GLU A 33 -24.18 -1.50 -24.20
CA GLU A 33 -24.40 -2.86 -24.67
C GLU A 33 -24.78 -3.82 -23.54
N LYS A 34 -25.37 -4.96 -23.93
CA LYS A 34 -25.60 -6.08 -23.01
C LYS A 34 -24.27 -6.71 -22.61
N VAL A 35 -24.20 -7.22 -21.39
CA VAL A 35 -23.04 -7.99 -20.93
C VAL A 35 -23.52 -9.23 -20.18
N THR A 36 -22.92 -10.36 -20.51
CA THR A 36 -23.05 -11.59 -19.72
C THR A 36 -21.83 -11.69 -18.82
N LEU A 37 -22.06 -11.70 -17.52
CA LEU A 37 -21.03 -11.94 -16.52
C LEU A 37 -21.01 -13.41 -16.14
N THR A 38 -19.84 -14.03 -16.15
CA THR A 38 -19.62 -15.40 -15.68
C THR A 38 -18.74 -15.37 -14.43
N PHE A 39 -19.19 -16.03 -13.37
CA PHE A 39 -18.48 -16.20 -12.10
C PHE A 39 -18.12 -17.67 -11.87
N ASP A 40 -16.86 -17.95 -11.54
CA ASP A 40 -16.36 -19.29 -11.22
C ASP A 40 -16.08 -19.43 -9.73
N SER A 41 -17.03 -20.02 -9.00
CA SER A 41 -16.93 -20.22 -7.54
C SER A 41 -15.77 -21.12 -7.12
N SER A 42 -15.25 -21.97 -8.01
CA SER A 42 -14.11 -22.85 -7.67
C SER A 42 -12.82 -22.07 -7.42
N LYS A 43 -12.76 -20.81 -7.85
CA LYS A 43 -11.63 -19.90 -7.67
C LYS A 43 -11.82 -18.90 -6.52
N GLU A 44 -12.86 -19.08 -5.72
CA GLU A 44 -13.18 -18.21 -4.59
C GLU A 44 -13.01 -18.98 -3.28
N SER A 45 -12.01 -18.62 -2.47
CA SER A 45 -11.73 -19.32 -1.23
C SER A 45 -12.83 -19.12 -0.17
N ARG A 46 -13.47 -17.95 -0.09
CA ARG A 46 -14.48 -17.61 0.94
C ARG A 46 -15.83 -18.30 0.68
N LEU A 47 -16.19 -18.45 -0.59
CA LEU A 47 -17.40 -19.14 -1.01
C LEU A 47 -17.16 -20.65 -1.11
N GLY A 48 -15.97 -21.03 -1.58
CA GLY A 48 -15.60 -22.38 -1.98
C GLY A 48 -16.35 -22.83 -3.23
N TYR A 49 -16.12 -24.08 -3.64
CA TYR A 49 -16.91 -24.72 -4.68
C TYR A 49 -18.40 -24.72 -4.28
N TYR A 50 -19.20 -23.92 -5.00
CA TYR A 50 -20.59 -23.65 -4.64
C TYR A 50 -21.51 -24.08 -5.77
N THR A 51 -22.64 -24.72 -5.44
CA THR A 51 -23.54 -25.33 -6.44
C THR A 51 -25.02 -25.05 -6.18
N SER A 52 -25.31 -24.21 -5.19
CA SER A 52 -26.67 -23.81 -4.82
C SER A 52 -27.00 -22.41 -5.34
N ASP A 53 -28.18 -21.90 -5.02
CA ASP A 53 -28.63 -20.56 -5.36
C ASP A 53 -27.65 -19.48 -4.89
N LEU A 54 -27.21 -18.66 -5.82
CA LEU A 54 -26.28 -17.56 -5.60
C LEU A 54 -26.91 -16.24 -6.03
N TYR A 55 -26.73 -15.21 -5.22
CA TYR A 55 -27.21 -13.85 -5.47
C TYR A 55 -26.03 -12.90 -5.53
N THR A 56 -26.21 -11.71 -6.10
CA THR A 56 -25.16 -10.68 -6.10
C THR A 56 -25.65 -9.36 -5.55
N HIS A 57 -24.93 -8.84 -4.57
CA HIS A 57 -25.02 -7.42 -4.23
C HIS A 57 -24.20 -6.66 -5.26
N THR A 58 -24.86 -5.79 -6.03
CA THR A 58 -24.20 -5.19 -7.18
C THR A 58 -24.62 -3.74 -7.42
N GLY A 59 -23.68 -2.96 -7.93
CA GLY A 59 -23.83 -1.56 -8.30
C GLY A 59 -22.74 -1.18 -9.31
N VAL A 60 -22.54 0.12 -9.48
CA VAL A 60 -21.56 0.68 -10.42
C VAL A 60 -20.69 1.71 -9.74
N ILE A 61 -19.50 1.96 -10.27
CA ILE A 61 -18.72 3.16 -9.95
C ILE A 61 -18.84 4.11 -11.13
N ILE A 62 -19.28 5.32 -10.84
CA ILE A 62 -19.45 6.40 -11.82
C ILE A 62 -18.25 7.33 -11.72
N GLU A 63 -17.73 7.75 -12.86
CA GLU A 63 -16.59 8.68 -12.97
C GLU A 63 -16.77 9.89 -12.03
N GLY A 64 -15.75 10.16 -11.22
CA GLY A 64 -15.77 11.24 -10.21
C GLY A 64 -16.28 10.83 -8.83
N ASN A 65 -16.65 9.56 -8.62
CA ASN A 65 -17.01 9.02 -7.31
C ASN A 65 -16.11 7.84 -6.96
N ASP A 66 -15.77 7.70 -5.68
CA ASP A 66 -14.95 6.60 -5.16
C ASP A 66 -15.81 5.45 -4.59
N ASP A 67 -17.10 5.70 -4.33
CA ASP A 67 -18.05 4.75 -3.74
C ASP A 67 -19.00 4.12 -4.76
N TRP A 68 -19.58 2.97 -4.39
CA TRP A 68 -20.58 2.26 -5.18
C TRP A 68 -21.87 3.09 -5.31
N GLN A 69 -22.31 3.29 -6.54
CA GLN A 69 -23.52 4.00 -6.91
C GLN A 69 -24.56 3.02 -7.50
N GLN A 70 -25.82 3.45 -7.53
CA GLN A 70 -26.94 2.70 -8.12
C GLN A 70 -26.99 1.21 -7.70
N VAL A 71 -26.79 0.98 -6.41
CA VAL A 71 -26.76 -0.36 -5.84
C VAL A 71 -28.15 -0.99 -5.87
N ILE A 72 -28.25 -2.22 -6.38
CA ILE A 72 -29.51 -2.96 -6.49
C ILE A 72 -29.86 -3.60 -5.15
N GLY A 73 -30.98 -3.16 -4.57
CA GLY A 73 -31.45 -3.63 -3.28
C GLY A 73 -30.60 -3.13 -2.11
N SER A 74 -30.87 -3.66 -0.91
CA SER A 74 -30.09 -3.33 0.28
C SER A 74 -29.01 -4.38 0.55
N TRP A 75 -27.95 -4.00 1.25
CA TRP A 75 -26.97 -4.95 1.77
C TRP A 75 -27.66 -6.03 2.62
N GLY A 76 -27.13 -7.26 2.61
CA GLY A 76 -27.69 -8.40 3.34
C GLY A 76 -29.00 -8.98 2.81
N ASN A 77 -29.65 -8.38 1.80
CA ASN A 77 -31.00 -8.76 1.38
C ASN A 77 -31.07 -9.37 -0.03
N ASN A 78 -31.09 -10.69 -0.12
CA ASN A 78 -31.15 -11.42 -1.38
C ASN A 78 -32.52 -11.30 -2.11
N SER A 79 -33.59 -10.84 -1.45
CA SER A 79 -34.93 -10.80 -2.06
C SER A 79 -35.09 -9.77 -3.19
N GLN A 80 -34.21 -8.77 -3.23
CA GLN A 80 -34.19 -7.72 -4.25
C GLN A 80 -32.93 -7.75 -5.11
N GLN A 81 -31.98 -8.62 -4.77
CA GLN A 81 -30.70 -8.74 -5.47
C GLN A 81 -30.81 -9.70 -6.66
N PRO A 82 -30.08 -9.46 -7.76
CA PRO A 82 -30.08 -10.37 -8.89
C PRO A 82 -29.64 -11.78 -8.48
N LYS A 83 -30.43 -12.78 -8.86
CA LYS A 83 -30.10 -14.20 -8.73
C LYS A 83 -29.31 -14.64 -9.96
N LEU A 84 -28.21 -15.34 -9.75
CA LEU A 84 -27.40 -15.89 -10.85
C LEU A 84 -27.98 -17.22 -11.36
N THR A 85 -27.81 -17.47 -12.65
CA THR A 85 -28.12 -18.74 -13.29
C THR A 85 -26.96 -19.70 -13.10
N HIS A 86 -27.18 -20.81 -12.42
CA HIS A 86 -26.16 -21.85 -12.23
C HIS A 86 -26.05 -22.74 -13.48
N LEU A 87 -24.85 -22.80 -14.07
CA LEU A 87 -24.56 -23.60 -15.27
C LEU A 87 -23.94 -24.97 -14.97
N GLY A 88 -23.66 -25.26 -13.69
CA GLY A 88 -22.94 -26.45 -13.24
C GLY A 88 -21.43 -26.21 -13.07
N ASN A 89 -20.76 -27.17 -12.44
CA ASN A 89 -19.32 -27.13 -12.14
C ASN A 89 -18.85 -25.86 -11.41
N GLY A 90 -19.72 -25.27 -10.59
CA GLY A 90 -19.41 -24.05 -9.85
C GLY A 90 -19.44 -22.77 -10.69
N ILE A 91 -19.95 -22.83 -11.93
CA ILE A 91 -20.08 -21.70 -12.84
C ILE A 91 -21.47 -21.08 -12.74
N PHE A 92 -21.52 -19.76 -12.61
CA PHE A 92 -22.72 -18.96 -12.49
C PHE A 92 -22.72 -17.83 -13.51
N GLU A 93 -23.88 -17.47 -14.05
CA GLU A 93 -24.05 -16.35 -14.97
C GLU A 93 -25.04 -15.30 -14.47
N LEU A 94 -24.76 -14.05 -14.79
CA LEU A 94 -25.68 -12.92 -14.71
C LEU A 94 -25.78 -12.27 -16.08
N GLU A 95 -26.99 -12.19 -16.62
CA GLU A 95 -27.29 -11.39 -17.81
C GLU A 95 -27.66 -9.96 -17.39
N ILE A 96 -26.86 -8.99 -17.82
CA ILE A 96 -27.11 -7.56 -17.61
C ILE A 96 -27.71 -7.03 -18.91
N GLU A 97 -29.05 -6.98 -18.94
CA GLU A 97 -29.86 -6.63 -20.10
C GLU A 97 -30.87 -5.50 -19.80
N PRO A 98 -31.29 -4.72 -20.82
CA PRO A 98 -30.82 -4.75 -22.22
C PRO A 98 -29.42 -4.15 -22.41
N ASN A 99 -28.92 -3.39 -21.42
CA ASN A 99 -27.55 -2.90 -21.33
C ASN A 99 -27.23 -2.48 -19.89
N ILE A 100 -25.96 -2.17 -19.62
CA ILE A 100 -25.50 -1.79 -18.28
C ILE A 100 -26.23 -0.54 -17.76
N ASN A 101 -26.35 0.52 -18.58
CA ASN A 101 -27.00 1.76 -18.18
C ASN A 101 -28.44 1.53 -17.70
N SER A 102 -29.21 0.74 -18.45
CA SER A 102 -30.61 0.45 -18.14
C SER A 102 -30.73 -0.47 -16.93
N PHE A 103 -29.85 -1.46 -16.80
CA PHE A 103 -29.88 -2.42 -15.70
C PHE A 103 -29.65 -1.75 -14.33
N TYR A 104 -28.71 -0.80 -14.26
CA TYR A 104 -28.44 -0.02 -13.04
C TYR A 104 -29.19 1.31 -12.99
N SER A 105 -30.08 1.61 -13.95
CA SER A 105 -30.80 2.90 -14.02
C SER A 105 -29.88 4.12 -13.99
N VAL A 106 -28.70 4.02 -14.61
CA VAL A 106 -27.72 5.12 -14.71
C VAL A 106 -28.12 6.06 -15.84
N PRO A 107 -28.23 7.39 -15.59
CA PRO A 107 -28.51 8.38 -16.63
C PRO A 107 -27.45 8.41 -17.75
N GLU A 108 -27.86 8.69 -18.98
CA GLU A 108 -26.94 8.75 -20.14
C GLU A 108 -25.82 9.79 -20.02
N ASN A 109 -25.97 10.79 -19.16
CA ASN A 109 -24.96 11.82 -18.91
C ASN A 109 -23.94 11.44 -17.83
N GLU A 110 -24.08 10.26 -17.22
CA GLU A 110 -23.15 9.72 -16.23
C GLU A 110 -22.32 8.58 -16.86
N ARG A 111 -21.04 8.54 -16.52
CA ARG A 111 -20.09 7.59 -17.10
C ARG A 111 -19.77 6.50 -16.09
N ILE A 112 -20.27 5.29 -16.36
CA ILE A 112 -19.88 4.10 -15.62
C ILE A 112 -18.43 3.75 -15.98
N ILE A 113 -17.59 3.57 -14.96
CA ILE A 113 -16.19 3.15 -15.12
C ILE A 113 -15.94 1.73 -14.60
N LYS A 114 -16.76 1.25 -13.66
CA LYS A 114 -16.70 -0.13 -13.15
C LYS A 114 -18.08 -0.66 -12.80
N LEU A 115 -18.26 -1.96 -12.98
CA LEU A 115 -19.27 -2.75 -12.30
C LEU A 115 -18.69 -3.28 -10.99
N ALA A 116 -19.52 -3.40 -9.96
CA ALA A 116 -19.10 -3.86 -8.65
C ALA A 116 -20.01 -4.98 -8.15
N PHE A 117 -19.44 -6.04 -7.59
CA PHE A 117 -20.14 -7.27 -7.21
C PHE A 117 -19.65 -7.83 -5.88
N VAL A 118 -20.59 -8.36 -5.09
CA VAL A 118 -20.33 -9.34 -4.04
C VAL A 118 -21.28 -10.52 -4.27
N PHE A 119 -20.75 -11.70 -4.56
CA PHE A 119 -21.58 -12.91 -4.71
C PHE A 119 -21.82 -13.55 -3.35
N ARG A 120 -23.06 -13.94 -3.08
CA ARG A 120 -23.51 -14.37 -1.76
C ARG A 120 -24.44 -15.58 -1.84
N SER A 121 -24.24 -16.51 -0.90
CA SER A 121 -25.12 -17.66 -0.71
C SER A 121 -26.56 -17.26 -0.37
N ALA A 122 -27.53 -18.12 -0.71
CA ALA A 122 -28.94 -17.86 -0.43
C ALA A 122 -29.26 -17.58 1.06
N ASP A 123 -28.54 -18.22 1.97
CA ASP A 123 -28.65 -18.08 3.43
C ASP A 123 -27.80 -16.95 4.02
N ALA A 124 -27.07 -16.20 3.18
CA ALA A 124 -26.14 -15.14 3.54
C ALA A 124 -24.96 -15.55 4.45
N SER A 125 -24.69 -16.85 4.62
CA SER A 125 -23.58 -17.34 5.45
C SER A 125 -22.20 -17.24 4.79
N LYS A 126 -22.15 -17.15 3.45
CA LYS A 126 -20.90 -17.06 2.66
C LYS A 126 -20.99 -15.98 1.61
N GLN A 127 -19.88 -15.25 1.40
CA GLN A 127 -19.77 -14.24 0.36
C GLN A 127 -18.33 -13.99 -0.07
N THR A 128 -18.17 -13.38 -1.25
CA THR A 128 -16.87 -12.93 -1.78
C THR A 128 -16.42 -11.61 -1.15
N ASN A 129 -15.18 -11.21 -1.44
CA ASN A 129 -14.78 -9.80 -1.38
C ASN A 129 -15.48 -8.99 -2.49
N ASN A 130 -15.29 -7.67 -2.47
CA ASN A 130 -15.67 -6.80 -3.57
C ASN A 130 -14.93 -7.21 -4.84
N ILE A 131 -15.67 -7.50 -5.91
CA ILE A 131 -15.13 -7.81 -7.24
C ILE A 131 -15.54 -6.71 -8.20
N PHE A 132 -14.59 -6.21 -8.97
CA PHE A 132 -14.82 -5.14 -9.94
C PHE A 132 -14.57 -5.60 -11.36
N VAL A 133 -15.36 -5.08 -12.30
CA VAL A 133 -15.16 -5.26 -13.75
C VAL A 133 -15.13 -3.89 -14.40
N ASN A 134 -14.08 -3.58 -15.17
CA ASN A 134 -13.98 -2.30 -15.88
C ASN A 134 -15.08 -2.17 -16.93
N VAL A 135 -15.63 -0.96 -17.06
CA VAL A 135 -16.56 -0.60 -18.14
C VAL A 135 -15.88 0.44 -19.03
N TYR A 136 -15.82 0.12 -20.32
CA TYR A 136 -15.05 0.89 -21.28
C TYR A 136 -15.92 1.89 -22.05
N GLN A 137 -15.26 2.86 -22.70
CA GLN A 137 -15.93 3.78 -23.62
C GLN A 137 -16.32 3.06 -24.92
N GLU A 138 -17.31 3.60 -25.61
CA GLU A 138 -17.57 3.21 -26.99
C GLU A 138 -16.34 3.48 -27.87
N GLY A 139 -16.01 2.54 -28.75
CA GLY A 139 -14.90 2.68 -29.69
C GLY A 139 -13.98 1.46 -29.73
N LEU A 140 -12.91 1.56 -30.52
CA LEU A 140 -11.87 0.55 -30.59
C LEU A 140 -11.01 0.61 -29.32
N ILE A 141 -10.96 -0.48 -28.58
CA ILE A 141 -10.14 -0.64 -27.37
C ILE A 141 -9.38 -1.96 -27.49
N VAL A 142 -8.20 -2.01 -26.89
CA VAL A 142 -7.43 -3.22 -26.65
C VAL A 142 -7.01 -3.25 -25.19
N GLU A 143 -6.99 -4.44 -24.58
CA GLU A 143 -6.52 -4.65 -23.21
C GLU A 143 -5.72 -5.95 -23.16
N ILE A 144 -4.55 -5.91 -22.53
CA ILE A 144 -3.76 -7.06 -22.13
C ILE A 144 -4.37 -7.63 -20.86
N SER A 145 -4.92 -8.83 -20.96
CA SER A 145 -5.44 -9.54 -19.79
C SER A 145 -4.36 -10.39 -19.10
N GLU A 146 -3.34 -10.85 -19.85
CA GLU A 146 -2.18 -11.55 -19.32
C GLU A 146 -0.92 -11.20 -20.13
N PRO A 147 0.26 -11.06 -19.51
CA PRO A 147 0.50 -11.02 -18.06
C PRO A 147 -0.04 -9.73 -17.43
N LEU A 148 -0.21 -9.74 -16.11
CA LEU A 148 -0.56 -8.52 -15.37
C LEU A 148 0.60 -7.53 -15.42
N ASN A 149 0.30 -6.24 -15.39
CA ASN A 149 1.32 -5.21 -15.27
C ASN A 149 2.17 -5.43 -14.01
N ASN A 150 3.48 -5.22 -14.12
CA ASN A 150 4.48 -5.48 -13.09
C ASN A 150 4.64 -6.95 -12.66
N SER A 151 4.30 -7.91 -13.51
CA SER A 151 4.56 -9.32 -13.21
C SER A 151 6.06 -9.62 -13.15
N ILE A 152 6.49 -10.31 -12.09
CA ILE A 152 7.85 -10.86 -11.97
C ILE A 152 7.83 -12.34 -12.40
N ILE A 153 8.73 -12.72 -13.30
CA ILE A 153 8.75 -14.01 -13.98
C ILE A 153 10.12 -14.67 -13.80
N ASN A 154 10.13 -15.98 -13.63
CA ASN A 154 11.38 -16.75 -13.61
C ASN A 154 11.90 -17.04 -15.02
N LYS A 155 13.22 -17.01 -15.20
CA LYS A 155 13.88 -17.49 -16.42
C LYS A 155 13.45 -18.94 -16.74
N GLY A 156 13.12 -19.19 -18.00
CA GLY A 156 12.64 -20.49 -18.48
C GLY A 156 11.17 -20.77 -18.21
N GLN A 157 10.45 -19.88 -17.50
CA GLN A 157 9.01 -19.99 -17.32
C GLN A 157 8.29 -19.72 -18.65
N THR A 158 7.35 -20.58 -19.00
CA THR A 158 6.42 -20.34 -20.10
C THR A 158 5.28 -19.48 -19.56
N ILE A 159 5.03 -18.33 -20.20
CA ILE A 159 3.87 -17.48 -19.90
C ILE A 159 2.91 -17.42 -21.09
N SER A 160 1.64 -17.17 -20.79
CA SER A 160 0.64 -16.78 -21.77
C SER A 160 0.65 -15.26 -21.88
N ILE A 161 0.65 -14.76 -23.12
CA ILE A 161 0.37 -13.37 -23.42
C ILE A 161 -0.98 -13.34 -24.13
N PHE A 162 -1.95 -12.66 -23.55
CA PHE A 162 -3.34 -12.65 -24.01
C PHE A 162 -3.89 -11.22 -23.97
N ALA A 163 -4.46 -10.79 -25.10
CA ALA A 163 -5.13 -9.50 -25.20
C ALA A 163 -6.50 -9.64 -25.88
N ASN A 164 -7.44 -8.79 -25.47
CA ASN A 164 -8.77 -8.68 -26.02
C ASN A 164 -8.94 -7.34 -26.72
N SER A 165 -9.86 -7.29 -27.69
CA SER A 165 -10.29 -6.04 -28.32
C SER A 165 -11.81 -5.96 -28.34
N SER A 166 -12.33 -4.73 -28.23
CA SER A 166 -13.77 -4.44 -28.15
C SER A 166 -14.50 -4.83 -29.44
N VAL A 167 -13.80 -4.82 -30.57
CA VAL A 167 -14.32 -5.20 -31.89
C VAL A 167 -13.32 -6.09 -32.63
N SER A 168 -13.76 -6.71 -33.72
CA SER A 168 -12.84 -7.44 -34.59
C SER A 168 -11.83 -6.47 -35.22
N ALA A 169 -10.55 -6.65 -34.91
CA ALA A 169 -9.46 -5.77 -35.32
C ALA A 169 -8.26 -6.58 -35.82
N SER A 170 -7.34 -5.94 -36.55
CA SER A 170 -5.99 -6.48 -36.74
C SER A 170 -5.24 -6.34 -35.43
N LEU A 171 -4.97 -7.46 -34.78
CA LEU A 171 -4.34 -7.53 -33.47
C LEU A 171 -2.88 -7.94 -33.59
N LYS A 172 -2.01 -7.32 -32.79
CA LYS A 172 -0.59 -7.60 -32.77
C LYS A 172 -0.08 -7.60 -31.33
N LEU A 173 0.67 -8.63 -30.97
CA LEU A 173 1.40 -8.71 -29.69
C LEU A 173 2.89 -8.56 -29.94
N SER A 174 3.55 -7.71 -29.16
CA SER A 174 4.99 -7.46 -29.23
C SER A 174 5.65 -7.47 -27.86
N LEU A 175 6.93 -7.80 -27.81
CA LEU A 175 7.81 -7.53 -26.68
C LEU A 175 8.77 -6.40 -27.07
N ASN A 176 8.70 -5.29 -26.34
CA ASN A 176 9.34 -4.04 -26.72
C ASN A 176 8.99 -3.72 -28.18
N SER A 177 9.99 -3.62 -29.07
CA SER A 177 9.78 -3.38 -30.51
C SER A 177 9.63 -4.65 -31.35
N THR A 178 9.78 -5.85 -30.76
CA THR A 178 9.79 -7.12 -31.49
C THR A 178 8.41 -7.75 -31.52
N THR A 179 7.86 -7.93 -32.72
CA THR A 179 6.55 -8.57 -32.90
C THR A 179 6.64 -10.07 -32.63
N LEU A 180 5.75 -10.58 -31.79
CA LEU A 180 5.63 -12.00 -31.49
C LEU A 180 4.60 -12.69 -32.37
N THR A 181 3.42 -12.08 -32.50
CA THR A 181 2.31 -12.65 -33.27
C THR A 181 1.37 -11.55 -33.78
N GLN A 182 0.63 -11.88 -34.84
CA GLN A 182 -0.41 -11.02 -35.41
C GLN A 182 -1.57 -11.88 -35.90
N SER A 183 -2.80 -11.44 -35.66
CA SER A 183 -4.02 -12.10 -36.12
C SER A 183 -5.12 -11.07 -36.41
N THR A 184 -6.29 -11.54 -36.81
CA THR A 184 -7.50 -10.70 -36.90
C THR A 184 -8.60 -11.36 -36.09
N GLY A 185 -9.26 -10.59 -35.25
CA GLY A 185 -10.32 -11.08 -34.36
C GLY A 185 -10.55 -10.12 -33.19
N THR A 186 -11.31 -10.58 -32.21
CA THR A 186 -11.58 -9.86 -30.96
C THR A 186 -10.63 -10.26 -29.82
N SER A 187 -9.71 -11.19 -30.09
CA SER A 187 -8.67 -11.59 -29.14
C SER A 187 -7.45 -12.19 -29.83
N ILE A 188 -6.31 -12.17 -29.13
CA ILE A 188 -5.04 -12.71 -29.60
C ILE A 188 -4.29 -13.33 -28.42
N THR A 189 -3.65 -14.47 -28.64
CA THR A 189 -2.85 -15.16 -27.62
C THR A 189 -1.58 -15.74 -28.22
N ILE A 190 -0.52 -15.79 -27.42
CA ILE A 190 0.71 -16.53 -27.70
C ILE A 190 1.34 -17.01 -26.40
N SER A 191 1.93 -18.21 -26.41
CA SER A 191 2.83 -18.64 -25.35
C SER A 191 4.25 -18.17 -25.64
N ASN A 192 4.92 -17.56 -24.66
CA ASN A 192 6.30 -17.13 -24.76
C ASN A 192 7.15 -17.71 -23.63
N ILE A 193 8.43 -18.00 -23.93
CA ILE A 193 9.42 -18.43 -22.93
C ILE A 193 10.53 -17.38 -22.91
N PHE A 194 10.80 -16.82 -21.72
CA PHE A 194 11.92 -15.90 -21.52
C PHE A 194 13.15 -16.66 -21.08
N ASN A 195 14.13 -16.77 -21.98
CA ASN A 195 15.36 -17.53 -21.70
C ASN A 195 16.46 -16.67 -21.07
N GLU A 196 16.33 -15.35 -21.06
CA GLU A 196 17.29 -14.45 -20.43
C GLU A 196 16.55 -13.48 -19.50
N PRO A 197 17.20 -13.07 -18.40
CA PRO A 197 16.67 -12.03 -17.53
C PRO A 197 16.58 -10.70 -18.28
N GLY A 198 15.67 -9.85 -17.82
CA GLY A 198 15.50 -8.51 -18.36
C GLY A 198 14.12 -7.93 -18.14
N ASN A 199 14.04 -6.66 -18.51
CA ASN A 199 12.87 -5.82 -18.39
C ASN A 199 12.16 -5.72 -19.75
N TYR A 200 10.86 -5.98 -19.81
CA TYR A 200 10.12 -5.99 -21.07
C TYR A 200 8.76 -5.28 -20.97
N TRP A 201 8.42 -4.55 -22.01
CA TRP A 201 7.05 -4.13 -22.29
C TRP A 201 6.36 -5.14 -23.18
N VAL A 202 5.31 -5.78 -22.68
CA VAL A 202 4.32 -6.45 -23.52
C VAL A 202 3.42 -5.38 -24.10
N ILE A 203 3.28 -5.35 -25.42
CA ILE A 203 2.46 -4.35 -26.12
C ILE A 203 1.41 -5.07 -26.96
N ALA A 204 0.15 -4.74 -26.72
CA ALA A 204 -0.96 -5.10 -27.58
C ALA A 204 -1.35 -3.91 -28.45
N GLU A 205 -1.46 -4.14 -29.74
CA GLU A 205 -1.92 -3.16 -30.73
C GLU A 205 -3.16 -3.71 -31.41
N ALA A 206 -4.20 -2.89 -31.55
CA ALA A 206 -5.40 -3.21 -32.30
C ALA A 206 -5.66 -2.12 -33.35
N THR A 207 -5.87 -2.52 -34.60
CA THR A 207 -6.25 -1.62 -35.70
C THR A 207 -7.57 -2.03 -36.34
N ALA A 208 -8.56 -1.14 -36.33
CA ALA A 208 -9.85 -1.34 -37.00
C ALA A 208 -10.34 -0.02 -37.60
N SER A 209 -10.96 -0.07 -38.79
CA SER A 209 -11.56 1.10 -39.45
C SER A 209 -10.63 2.33 -39.61
N GLY A 210 -9.32 2.12 -39.68
CA GLY A 210 -8.32 3.19 -39.82
C GLY A 210 -7.87 3.83 -38.50
N GLU A 211 -8.38 3.37 -37.37
CA GLU A 211 -7.94 3.72 -36.01
C GLU A 211 -7.02 2.64 -35.46
N THR A 212 -6.01 3.04 -34.68
CA THR A 212 -5.09 2.15 -33.97
C THR A 212 -5.01 2.53 -32.51
N VAL A 213 -5.18 1.56 -31.62
CA VAL A 213 -5.08 1.72 -30.16
C VAL A 213 -4.08 0.73 -29.58
N TYR A 214 -3.60 1.03 -28.37
CA TYR A 214 -2.56 0.31 -27.69
C TYR A 214 -2.91 0.06 -26.23
N ASP A 215 -2.41 -1.06 -25.71
CA ASP A 215 -2.27 -1.31 -24.29
C ASP A 215 -0.91 -1.95 -24.00
N SER A 216 -0.42 -1.81 -22.78
CA SER A 216 0.91 -2.27 -22.40
C SER A 216 0.99 -2.76 -20.96
N ALA A 217 1.69 -3.87 -20.76
CA ALA A 217 2.01 -4.42 -19.45
C ALA A 217 3.53 -4.55 -19.31
N TYR A 218 4.09 -4.02 -18.22
CA TYR A 218 5.48 -4.21 -17.86
C TYR A 218 5.68 -5.57 -17.22
N ILE A 219 6.75 -6.26 -17.59
CA ILE A 219 7.18 -7.50 -16.93
C ILE A 219 8.67 -7.49 -16.66
N CYS A 220 9.05 -8.16 -15.59
CA CYS A 220 10.43 -8.37 -15.19
C CYS A 220 10.74 -9.86 -15.20
N VAL A 221 11.67 -10.28 -16.04
CA VAL A 221 12.26 -11.61 -15.94
C VAL A 221 13.45 -11.49 -15.00
N LYS A 222 13.25 -11.92 -13.76
CA LYS A 222 14.18 -11.58 -12.68
C LYS A 222 15.58 -12.15 -12.90
N ASP A 223 16.58 -11.41 -12.46
CA ASP A 223 17.94 -11.91 -12.35
C ASP A 223 18.06 -12.97 -11.23
N ASP A 224 19.16 -13.73 -11.28
CA ASP A 224 19.56 -14.55 -10.14
C ASP A 224 19.81 -13.64 -8.93
N ILE A 225 19.45 -14.12 -7.73
CA ILE A 225 19.62 -13.34 -6.50
C ILE A 225 21.12 -13.13 -6.26
N ILE A 226 21.54 -11.86 -6.20
CA ILE A 226 22.93 -11.49 -5.96
C ILE A 226 23.18 -11.56 -4.45
N THR A 227 24.07 -12.46 -4.02
CA THR A 227 24.58 -12.48 -2.65
C THR A 227 25.82 -11.59 -2.53
N GLU A 228 25.75 -10.54 -1.73
CA GLU A 228 26.82 -9.57 -1.54
C GLU A 228 26.80 -9.03 -0.11
N THR A 229 27.97 -8.96 0.54
CA THR A 229 28.09 -8.51 1.93
C THR A 229 27.57 -7.10 2.11
N LEU A 230 26.70 -6.91 3.11
CA LEU A 230 26.19 -5.60 3.51
C LEU A 230 27.36 -4.71 4.00
N PRO A 231 27.53 -3.48 3.47
CA PRO A 231 28.54 -2.57 3.98
C PRO A 231 28.37 -2.27 5.47
N SER A 232 29.46 -2.38 6.24
CA SER A 232 29.41 -2.31 7.71
C SER A 232 28.98 -0.96 8.30
N ASN A 233 28.97 0.10 7.48
CA ASN A 233 28.53 1.43 7.86
C ASN A 233 27.02 1.65 7.68
N TYR A 234 26.32 0.74 6.98
CA TYR A 234 24.87 0.84 6.82
C TYR A 234 24.13 0.16 7.97
N LYS A 235 22.98 0.75 8.33
CA LYS A 235 22.05 0.27 9.34
C LYS A 235 20.72 -0.09 8.69
N LYS A 236 19.87 -0.85 9.40
CA LYS A 236 18.48 -1.13 8.99
C LYS A 236 17.76 0.20 8.68
N GLY A 237 16.99 0.26 7.60
CA GLY A 237 16.33 1.46 7.10
C GLY A 237 17.09 2.19 6.00
N ILE A 238 16.89 3.51 5.94
CA ILE A 238 17.42 4.39 4.90
C ILE A 238 18.74 5.02 5.39
N ASN A 239 19.78 4.92 4.57
CA ASN A 239 21.09 5.53 4.81
C ASN A 239 21.40 6.50 3.66
N TYR A 240 22.16 7.58 3.90
CA TYR A 240 22.50 8.57 2.88
C TYR A 240 24.02 8.66 2.68
N PRO A 241 24.63 7.86 1.79
CA PRO A 241 26.08 7.86 1.56
C PRO A 241 26.59 9.18 0.94
N SER A 242 25.72 9.92 0.25
CA SER A 242 26.02 11.22 -0.36
C SER A 242 24.74 12.07 -0.53
N ASP A 243 24.90 13.32 -0.96
CA ASP A 243 23.78 14.22 -1.30
C ASP A 243 22.92 13.72 -2.49
N ASN A 244 23.40 12.73 -3.24
CA ASN A 244 22.77 12.22 -4.47
C ASN A 244 22.56 10.71 -4.46
N SER A 245 22.66 10.05 -3.31
CA SER A 245 22.42 8.61 -3.19
C SER A 245 21.80 8.23 -1.86
N ALA A 246 21.07 7.12 -1.86
CA ALA A 246 20.52 6.49 -0.66
C ALA A 246 20.81 4.98 -0.69
N ALA A 247 21.17 4.41 0.46
CA ALA A 247 21.30 2.96 0.64
C ALA A 247 20.14 2.45 1.51
N LEU A 248 19.36 1.54 0.96
CA LEU A 248 18.22 0.91 1.61
C LEU A 248 18.65 -0.43 2.20
N VAL A 249 18.26 -0.71 3.45
CA VAL A 249 18.58 -1.97 4.13
C VAL A 249 17.34 -2.51 4.84
N LEU A 250 16.81 -3.62 4.35
CA LEU A 250 15.70 -4.34 4.94
C LEU A 250 16.20 -5.63 5.58
N TRP A 251 15.88 -5.87 6.85
CA TRP A 251 16.05 -7.19 7.46
C TRP A 251 14.73 -7.95 7.40
N ALA A 252 14.69 -9.03 6.63
CA ALA A 252 13.48 -9.81 6.37
C ALA A 252 13.80 -11.32 6.34
N PRO A 253 13.99 -11.95 7.51
CA PRO A 253 14.28 -13.38 7.61
C PRO A 253 13.31 -14.27 6.85
N GLY A 254 13.84 -15.30 6.19
CA GLY A 254 13.01 -16.27 5.47
C GLY A 254 12.43 -15.80 4.14
N LYS A 255 12.54 -14.50 3.80
CA LYS A 255 12.15 -13.99 2.46
C LYS A 255 13.19 -14.39 1.41
N GLU A 256 12.76 -14.55 0.17
CA GLU A 256 13.64 -15.02 -0.90
C GLU A 256 14.33 -13.84 -1.60
N TYR A 257 13.56 -12.87 -2.08
CA TYR A 257 14.02 -11.70 -2.83
C TYR A 257 13.14 -10.47 -2.61
N VAL A 258 13.72 -9.29 -2.82
CA VAL A 258 13.05 -8.00 -2.66
C VAL A 258 13.36 -7.11 -3.85
N PHE A 259 12.34 -6.48 -4.43
CA PHE A 259 12.49 -5.37 -5.35
C PHE A 259 12.16 -4.06 -4.64
N VAL A 260 12.84 -2.99 -5.01
CA VAL A 260 12.46 -1.63 -4.59
C VAL A 260 11.62 -1.01 -5.69
N LEU A 261 10.41 -0.56 -5.36
CA LEU A 261 9.53 0.20 -6.25
C LEU A 261 9.54 1.66 -5.81
N GLY A 262 9.64 2.61 -6.72
CA GLY A 262 9.58 4.01 -6.35
C GLY A 262 9.61 4.97 -7.53
N ASP A 263 9.64 6.26 -7.22
CA ASP A 263 9.62 7.32 -8.23
C ASP A 263 10.79 7.25 -9.20
N PHE A 264 11.96 6.79 -8.76
CA PHE A 264 13.17 6.65 -9.56
C PHE A 264 13.12 5.51 -10.59
N ASN A 265 12.14 4.61 -10.50
CA ASN A 265 11.96 3.51 -11.46
C ASN A 265 10.52 3.38 -11.95
N GLU A 266 9.74 4.47 -11.89
CA GLU A 266 8.34 4.52 -12.31
C GLU A 266 7.49 3.39 -11.71
N TRP A 267 7.84 2.94 -10.49
CA TRP A 267 7.12 1.90 -9.76
C TRP A 267 7.06 0.55 -10.50
N HIS A 268 8.05 0.26 -11.33
CA HIS A 268 8.22 -1.03 -11.99
C HIS A 268 9.27 -1.89 -11.26
N PRO A 269 9.06 -3.21 -11.11
CA PRO A 269 10.06 -4.10 -10.53
C PRO A 269 11.18 -4.33 -11.54
N MET A 270 12.15 -3.42 -11.64
CA MET A 270 13.25 -3.57 -12.59
C MET A 270 14.42 -4.34 -11.95
N ASN A 271 15.14 -5.17 -12.73
CA ASN A 271 16.29 -5.94 -12.21
C ASN A 271 17.36 -5.07 -11.54
N GLU A 272 17.55 -3.84 -12.01
CA GLU A 272 18.48 -2.87 -11.44
C GLU A 272 18.11 -2.47 -10.00
N PHE A 273 16.85 -2.70 -9.61
CA PHE A 273 16.30 -2.45 -8.27
C PHE A 273 15.93 -3.73 -7.52
N GLN A 274 16.40 -4.89 -7.98
CA GLN A 274 16.39 -6.11 -7.18
C GLN A 274 17.49 -5.99 -6.11
N MET A 275 17.11 -6.09 -4.84
CA MET A 275 18.04 -5.94 -3.72
C MET A 275 19.03 -7.11 -3.66
N LYS A 276 20.27 -6.80 -3.30
CA LYS A 276 21.31 -7.78 -2.97
C LYS A 276 21.01 -8.40 -1.62
N LYS A 277 21.45 -9.64 -1.39
CA LYS A 277 21.19 -10.38 -0.15
C LYS A 277 22.48 -10.68 0.64
N ASP A 278 22.45 -10.49 1.95
CA ASP A 278 23.48 -10.92 2.90
C ASP A 278 22.83 -11.60 4.11
N GLY A 279 22.75 -12.93 4.09
CA GLY A 279 21.94 -13.68 5.06
C GLY A 279 20.46 -13.28 4.97
N ASP A 280 19.91 -12.74 6.05
CA ASP A 280 18.53 -12.23 6.13
C ASP A 280 18.40 -10.72 5.84
N TYR A 281 19.51 -10.06 5.47
CA TYR A 281 19.52 -8.67 5.05
C TYR A 281 19.38 -8.55 3.54
N PHE A 282 18.56 -7.62 3.10
CA PHE A 282 18.43 -7.17 1.72
C PHE A 282 18.89 -5.73 1.64
N TRP A 283 19.76 -5.40 0.68
CA TRP A 283 20.26 -4.04 0.52
C TRP A 283 20.42 -3.60 -0.93
N LEU A 284 20.26 -2.30 -1.16
CA LEU A 284 20.44 -1.67 -2.47
C LEU A 284 20.89 -0.22 -2.30
N GLU A 285 21.88 0.20 -3.10
CA GLU A 285 22.21 1.62 -3.28
C GLU A 285 21.49 2.18 -4.50
N ILE A 286 20.81 3.30 -4.31
CA ILE A 286 20.14 4.07 -5.36
C ILE A 286 20.97 5.33 -5.59
N ASP A 287 21.52 5.44 -6.79
CA ASP A 287 22.33 6.57 -7.24
C ASP A 287 21.53 7.57 -8.07
N ASN A 288 22.15 8.72 -8.36
CA ASN A 288 21.61 9.78 -9.20
C ASN A 288 20.30 10.39 -8.68
N LEU A 289 20.12 10.41 -7.36
CA LEU A 289 19.05 11.16 -6.73
C LEU A 289 19.35 12.66 -6.84
N GLU A 290 18.31 13.46 -7.03
CA GLU A 290 18.42 14.92 -6.94
C GLU A 290 18.54 15.31 -5.46
N LYS A 291 19.53 16.14 -5.15
CA LYS A 291 19.71 16.69 -3.82
C LYS A 291 18.44 17.42 -3.35
N ASP A 292 18.06 17.20 -2.10
CA ASP A 292 16.91 17.82 -1.42
C ASP A 292 15.54 17.44 -1.98
N LYS A 293 15.48 16.51 -2.94
CA LYS A 293 14.22 16.01 -3.49
C LYS A 293 13.72 14.80 -2.73
N GLU A 294 12.44 14.83 -2.36
CA GLU A 294 11.75 13.68 -1.80
C GLU A 294 11.37 12.68 -2.91
N TYR A 295 11.54 11.39 -2.62
CA TYR A 295 11.15 10.27 -3.47
C TYR A 295 10.32 9.28 -2.64
N ALA A 296 9.16 8.89 -3.15
CA ALA A 296 8.35 7.84 -2.56
C ALA A 296 8.83 6.45 -3.03
N PHE A 297 8.80 5.47 -2.13
CA PHE A 297 9.19 4.08 -2.43
C PHE A 297 8.52 3.04 -1.51
N GLN A 298 8.57 1.77 -1.92
CA GLN A 298 8.15 0.58 -1.17
C GLN A 298 9.08 -0.61 -1.48
N TYR A 299 9.07 -1.59 -0.58
CA TYR A 299 9.61 -2.93 -0.84
C TYR A 299 8.52 -3.83 -1.42
N TYR A 300 8.84 -4.53 -2.51
CA TYR A 300 8.02 -5.61 -3.08
C TYR A 300 8.73 -6.94 -2.88
N ILE A 301 8.24 -7.71 -1.90
CA ILE A 301 8.89 -8.90 -1.36
C ILE A 301 8.21 -10.14 -1.94
N ASP A 302 9.01 -11.05 -2.48
CA ASP A 302 8.59 -12.36 -2.97
C ASP A 302 7.43 -12.35 -3.98
N ASN A 303 7.23 -11.22 -4.68
CA ASN A 303 6.12 -10.97 -5.62
C ASN A 303 4.72 -11.01 -4.96
N GLU A 304 4.65 -10.92 -3.63
CA GLU A 304 3.40 -11.05 -2.87
C GLU A 304 3.14 -9.87 -1.95
N ILE A 305 4.18 -9.40 -1.24
CA ILE A 305 4.03 -8.46 -0.14
C ILE A 305 4.57 -7.09 -0.54
N ARG A 306 3.77 -6.04 -0.39
CA ARG A 306 4.22 -4.64 -0.51
C ARG A 306 4.15 -3.95 0.83
N ILE A 307 5.26 -3.34 1.23
CA ILE A 307 5.36 -2.58 2.48
C ILE A 307 6.15 -1.30 2.27
N ALA A 308 5.85 -0.29 3.08
CA ALA A 308 6.80 0.78 3.37
C ALA A 308 7.99 0.24 4.18
N ASP A 309 9.11 0.96 4.15
CA ASP A 309 10.26 0.70 5.00
C ASP A 309 9.87 0.79 6.49
N PRO A 310 10.10 -0.27 7.29
CA PRO A 310 9.77 -0.30 8.72
C PRO A 310 10.45 0.78 9.58
N TYR A 311 11.55 1.35 9.07
CA TYR A 311 12.42 2.31 9.76
C TYR A 311 12.34 3.72 9.13
N THR A 312 11.37 3.98 8.25
CA THR A 312 11.22 5.30 7.63
C THR A 312 10.80 6.35 8.65
N GLU A 313 11.26 7.59 8.43
CA GLU A 313 10.85 8.76 9.22
C GLU A 313 9.64 9.50 8.63
N LYS A 314 9.21 9.12 7.43
CA LYS A 314 8.06 9.75 6.76
C LYS A 314 7.36 8.76 5.85
N ILE A 315 6.05 8.69 5.99
CA ILE A 315 5.18 7.89 5.13
C ILE A 315 4.19 8.78 4.38
N LEU A 316 3.64 8.26 3.28
CA LEU A 316 2.42 8.79 2.67
C LEU A 316 1.30 7.76 2.80
N ASP A 317 0.16 8.23 3.29
CA ASP A 317 -1.04 7.43 3.52
C ASP A 317 -2.11 7.78 2.46
N PRO A 318 -2.47 6.82 1.57
CA PRO A 318 -3.43 7.08 0.49
C PRO A 318 -4.86 7.38 0.98
N TRP A 319 -5.17 7.01 2.22
CA TRP A 319 -6.50 7.14 2.81
C TRP A 319 -6.65 8.44 3.60
N ASN A 320 -5.59 8.88 4.28
CA ASN A 320 -5.64 9.92 5.30
C ASN A 320 -4.96 11.24 4.91
N ASP A 321 -3.94 11.24 4.05
CA ASP A 321 -3.14 12.45 3.75
C ASP A 321 -3.94 13.59 3.16
N LYS A 322 -4.99 13.28 2.40
CA LYS A 322 -5.90 14.27 1.80
C LYS A 322 -6.62 15.17 2.80
N TRP A 323 -6.58 14.83 4.08
CA TRP A 323 -7.17 15.61 5.18
C TRP A 323 -6.13 16.40 6.00
N ILE A 324 -4.86 16.35 5.62
CA ILE A 324 -3.80 17.16 6.21
C ILE A 324 -3.75 18.49 5.47
N LEU A 325 -3.81 19.60 6.21
CA LEU A 325 -3.82 20.94 5.63
C LEU A 325 -2.39 21.37 5.29
N GLU A 326 -2.23 22.12 4.19
CA GLU A 326 -0.96 22.76 3.80
C GLU A 326 -0.40 23.68 4.91
N GLU A 327 -1.28 24.25 5.74
CA GLU A 327 -0.90 25.08 6.89
C GLU A 327 -0.28 24.25 8.02
N THR A 328 -0.65 22.97 8.15
CA THR A 328 -0.14 22.04 9.15
C THR A 328 1.13 21.35 8.67
N TYR A 329 1.16 20.90 7.42
CA TYR A 329 2.33 20.27 6.80
C TYR A 329 2.61 20.89 5.43
N PRO A 330 3.37 21.99 5.37
CA PRO A 330 3.70 22.64 4.11
C PRO A 330 4.52 21.74 3.19
N GLY A 331 4.10 21.61 1.93
CA GLY A 331 4.82 20.83 0.93
C GLY A 331 4.81 19.31 1.16
N LEU A 332 3.79 18.75 1.83
CA LEU A 332 3.59 17.30 1.85
C LEU A 332 3.40 16.80 0.41
N ILE A 333 4.33 15.95 -0.08
CA ILE A 333 4.23 15.39 -1.43
C ILE A 333 2.99 14.49 -1.56
N GLU A 334 2.40 14.46 -2.76
CA GLU A 334 1.23 13.63 -3.03
C GLU A 334 1.57 12.14 -3.01
N TYR A 335 0.69 11.33 -2.43
CA TYR A 335 0.75 9.87 -2.58
C TYR A 335 0.76 9.49 -4.08
N PRO A 336 1.61 8.53 -4.51
CA PRO A 336 1.73 8.08 -5.91
C PRO A 336 0.52 7.23 -6.36
N ALA A 337 -0.65 7.86 -6.39
CA ALA A 337 -1.91 7.24 -6.75
C ALA A 337 -1.81 6.54 -8.11
N TRP A 338 -2.47 5.38 -8.23
CA TRP A 338 -2.51 4.54 -9.44
C TRP A 338 -1.20 3.85 -9.82
N LYS A 339 -0.06 4.23 -9.22
CA LYS A 339 1.22 3.53 -9.41
C LYS A 339 1.41 2.41 -8.39
N THR A 340 0.88 2.57 -7.18
CA THR A 340 0.97 1.57 -6.12
C THR A 340 -0.23 1.58 -5.16
N GLU A 341 -0.20 0.69 -4.18
CA GLU A 341 -1.17 0.53 -3.10
C GLU A 341 -0.47 0.38 -1.74
N GLY A 342 -1.21 0.61 -0.65
CA GLY A 342 -0.67 0.55 0.71
C GLY A 342 0.07 1.82 1.13
N ILE A 343 0.69 1.79 2.31
CA ILE A 343 1.52 2.90 2.81
C ILE A 343 2.85 2.92 2.06
N VAL A 344 3.34 4.11 1.69
CA VAL A 344 4.65 4.29 1.02
C VAL A 344 5.62 5.04 1.94
N SER A 345 6.91 4.73 1.85
CA SER A 345 7.97 5.48 2.53
C SER A 345 8.46 6.65 1.70
N VAL A 346 9.06 7.63 2.36
CA VAL A 346 9.74 8.75 1.70
C VAL A 346 11.23 8.72 2.06
N LEU A 347 12.09 8.88 1.04
CA LEU A 347 13.51 9.16 1.20
C LEU A 347 13.84 10.53 0.61
N GLN A 348 14.89 11.18 1.12
CA GLN A 348 15.39 12.45 0.61
C GLN A 348 16.88 12.55 0.89
N SER A 349 17.74 12.53 -0.13
CA SER A 349 19.18 12.68 0.06
C SER A 349 19.58 14.16 0.19
N GLY A 350 20.66 14.43 0.93
CA GLY A 350 21.19 15.79 1.11
C GLY A 350 20.46 16.66 2.13
N GLN A 351 19.56 16.08 2.95
CA GLN A 351 18.82 16.80 4.00
C GLN A 351 19.75 17.63 4.89
N GLU A 352 19.30 18.84 5.23
CA GLU A 352 19.97 19.62 6.27
C GLU A 352 19.63 19.06 7.66
N GLU A 353 20.67 18.74 8.44
CA GLU A 353 20.50 18.34 9.84
C GLU A 353 19.93 19.50 10.66
N TYR A 354 18.95 19.20 11.51
CA TYR A 354 18.38 20.17 12.46
C TYR A 354 19.49 20.69 13.41
N GLN A 355 19.65 22.01 13.48
CA GLN A 355 20.65 22.66 14.32
C GLN A 355 20.06 22.96 15.70
N TRP A 356 20.30 22.05 16.65
CA TRP A 356 19.85 22.19 18.05
C TRP A 356 20.47 23.41 18.73
N GLU A 357 19.64 24.23 19.38
CA GLU A 357 20.12 25.32 20.23
C GLU A 357 20.52 24.80 21.62
N ILE A 358 19.79 23.82 22.15
CA ILE A 358 20.12 23.12 23.40
C ILE A 358 20.47 21.65 23.10
N ALA A 359 21.76 21.38 22.87
CA ALA A 359 22.23 20.04 22.52
C ALA A 359 22.38 19.07 23.72
N ASP A 360 22.74 19.60 24.89
CA ASP A 360 23.09 18.82 26.09
C ASP A 360 22.17 19.19 27.27
N PHE A 361 20.85 19.09 27.07
CA PHE A 361 19.88 19.32 28.13
C PHE A 361 20.07 18.31 29.28
N GLN A 362 19.81 18.75 30.51
CA GLN A 362 19.86 17.89 31.70
C GLN A 362 18.52 18.00 32.43
N PRO A 363 17.71 16.93 32.44
CA PRO A 363 16.42 16.96 33.11
C PRO A 363 16.58 17.11 34.62
N VAL A 364 15.51 17.59 35.26
CA VAL A 364 15.45 17.69 36.72
C VAL A 364 15.57 16.30 37.39
N GLU A 365 16.02 16.28 38.64
CA GLU A 365 15.98 15.06 39.46
C GLU A 365 14.56 14.46 39.50
N LYS A 366 14.46 13.13 39.47
CA LYS A 366 13.17 12.41 39.36
C LYS A 366 12.18 12.80 40.45
N GLU A 367 12.67 13.04 41.66
CA GLU A 367 11.86 13.40 42.84
C GLU A 367 11.29 14.83 42.77
N LYS A 368 11.74 15.64 41.80
CA LYS A 368 11.30 17.02 41.56
C LYS A 368 10.42 17.16 40.33
N MET A 369 10.12 16.06 39.63
CA MET A 369 9.32 16.09 38.40
C MET A 369 7.88 16.51 38.71
N VAL A 370 7.40 17.48 37.93
CA VAL A 370 6.01 17.91 37.83
C VAL A 370 5.63 17.73 36.37
N ILE A 371 4.95 16.62 36.11
CA ILE A 371 4.64 16.12 34.77
C ILE A 371 3.30 16.67 34.31
N TYR A 372 3.25 17.13 33.07
CA TYR A 372 2.02 17.47 32.36
C TYR A 372 1.85 16.55 31.16
N GLU A 373 0.85 15.67 31.23
CA GLU A 373 0.47 14.79 30.12
C GLU A 373 -0.33 15.58 29.08
N MET A 374 0.04 15.46 27.81
CA MET A 374 -0.54 16.21 26.70
C MET A 374 -0.79 15.34 25.48
N LEU A 375 -2.05 15.36 25.03
CA LEU A 375 -2.39 15.01 23.66
C LEU A 375 -2.31 16.26 22.77
N ILE A 376 -1.43 16.25 21.75
CA ILE A 376 -1.25 17.38 20.83
C ILE A 376 -2.59 17.82 20.21
N ARG A 377 -3.39 16.84 19.74
CA ARG A 377 -4.70 17.06 19.16
C ARG A 377 -5.66 17.83 20.09
N ASP A 378 -5.69 17.54 21.39
CA ASP A 378 -6.70 18.13 22.28
C ASP A 378 -6.22 19.44 22.93
N PHE A 379 -4.93 19.80 22.78
CA PHE A 379 -4.36 20.97 23.45
C PHE A 379 -4.72 22.29 22.76
N THR A 380 -4.80 22.31 21.44
CA THR A 380 -5.17 23.49 20.62
C THR A 380 -6.08 23.06 19.48
N GLU A 381 -6.94 23.93 18.93
CA GLU A 381 -7.89 23.55 17.87
C GLU A 381 -7.20 23.18 16.54
N GLU A 382 -5.96 23.65 16.34
CA GLU A 382 -5.17 23.43 15.13
C GLU A 382 -4.42 22.09 15.13
N HIS A 383 -4.29 21.44 16.29
CA HIS A 383 -3.63 20.14 16.46
C HIS A 383 -2.15 20.11 16.00
N THR A 384 -1.36 21.18 16.16
CA THR A 384 0.02 21.21 15.63
C THR A 384 1.10 21.39 16.69
N TYR A 385 2.32 20.92 16.40
CA TYR A 385 3.49 21.18 17.25
C TYR A 385 3.78 22.68 17.39
N GLN A 386 3.66 23.46 16.31
CA GLN A 386 3.92 24.90 16.33
C GLN A 386 2.98 25.63 17.30
N LEU A 387 1.71 25.22 17.40
CA LEU A 387 0.78 25.84 18.34
C LEU A 387 1.05 25.45 19.79
N VAL A 388 1.62 24.27 20.05
CA VAL A 388 2.14 23.94 21.40
C VAL A 388 3.29 24.87 21.77
N ILE A 389 4.23 25.12 20.84
CA ILE A 389 5.36 26.05 21.04
C ILE A 389 4.85 27.43 21.46
N ASP A 390 3.84 27.95 20.75
CA ASP A 390 3.25 29.27 21.02
C ASP A 390 2.56 29.38 22.39
N LYS A 391 2.32 28.25 23.07
CA LYS A 391 1.70 28.15 24.39
C LYS A 391 2.68 27.70 25.48
N LEU A 392 3.97 27.54 25.21
CA LEU A 392 4.94 27.12 26.21
C LEU A 392 5.01 28.08 27.41
N ASP A 393 4.78 29.38 27.21
CA ASP A 393 4.73 30.36 28.30
C ASP A 393 3.64 30.01 29.35
N TYR A 394 2.51 29.45 28.91
CA TYR A 394 1.45 28.97 29.82
C TYR A 394 1.93 27.77 30.66
N LEU A 395 2.62 26.82 30.03
CA LEU A 395 3.14 25.63 30.70
C LEU A 395 4.26 25.99 31.69
N GLU A 396 5.14 26.91 31.31
CA GLU A 396 6.16 27.47 32.20
C GLU A 396 5.53 28.19 33.39
N ASP A 397 4.47 28.98 33.18
CA ASP A 397 3.74 29.66 34.26
C ASP A 397 3.00 28.69 35.19
N LEU A 398 2.55 27.55 34.66
CA LEU A 398 2.01 26.44 35.45
C LEU A 398 3.10 25.74 36.29
N ARG A 399 4.38 26.01 36.02
CA ARG A 399 5.57 25.48 36.72
C ARG A 399 5.78 23.98 36.53
N ILE A 400 5.40 23.46 35.36
CA ILE A 400 5.77 22.11 34.96
C ILE A 400 7.26 22.08 34.65
N ASN A 401 7.89 20.92 34.78
CA ASN A 401 9.28 20.71 34.35
C ASN A 401 9.48 19.43 33.55
N VAL A 402 8.38 18.70 33.29
CA VAL A 402 8.32 17.60 32.34
C VAL A 402 7.03 17.74 31.55
N LEU A 403 7.15 17.76 30.22
CA LEU A 403 6.04 17.60 29.28
C LEU A 403 6.02 16.14 28.83
N GLU A 404 4.99 15.40 29.18
CA GLU A 404 4.76 14.04 28.68
C GLU A 404 3.82 14.14 27.47
N LEU A 405 4.35 13.85 26.29
CA LEU A 405 3.57 13.77 25.06
C LEU A 405 2.95 12.38 24.98
N MET A 406 1.62 12.31 24.85
CA MET A 406 0.93 11.10 24.38
C MET A 406 1.50 10.67 23.02
N PRO A 407 1.29 9.42 22.54
CA PRO A 407 2.03 8.89 21.40
C PRO A 407 2.03 9.83 20.18
N VAL A 408 3.25 10.17 19.72
CA VAL A 408 3.51 11.08 18.60
C VAL A 408 4.18 10.40 17.41
N ASN A 409 4.49 9.11 17.52
CA ASN A 409 4.86 8.32 16.35
C ASN A 409 3.61 8.03 15.50
N GLU A 410 3.78 7.82 14.21
CA GLU A 410 2.69 7.58 13.27
C GLU A 410 1.83 6.36 13.69
N PHE A 411 0.52 6.58 13.68
CA PHE A 411 -0.51 5.60 14.03
C PHE A 411 -1.56 5.49 12.91
N GLU A 412 -2.45 4.49 12.99
CA GLU A 412 -3.47 4.35 11.95
C GLU A 412 -4.52 5.49 12.04
N GLY A 413 -4.62 6.28 10.97
CA GLY A 413 -5.56 7.40 10.84
C GLY A 413 -5.02 8.71 11.39
N ASN A 414 -5.69 9.82 11.08
CA ASN A 414 -5.24 11.16 11.51
C ASN A 414 -5.73 11.60 12.90
N SER A 415 -6.69 10.89 13.52
CA SER A 415 -7.28 11.33 14.79
C SER A 415 -7.52 10.16 15.71
N SER A 416 -6.57 9.97 16.62
CA SER A 416 -6.56 8.96 17.67
C SER A 416 -5.93 9.56 18.94
N TRP A 417 -5.92 8.80 20.02
CA TRP A 417 -5.00 9.04 21.14
C TRP A 417 -3.58 8.55 20.84
N GLY A 418 -3.38 7.80 19.75
CA GLY A 418 -2.09 7.34 19.26
C GLY A 418 -1.66 5.95 19.74
N TYR A 419 -2.45 5.30 20.61
CA TYR A 419 -2.22 3.91 21.07
C TYR A 419 -2.59 2.84 20.03
N ASN A 420 -2.45 3.15 18.74
CA ASN A 420 -2.63 2.23 17.63
C ASN A 420 -1.47 2.38 16.62
N PRO A 421 -0.21 2.22 17.07
CA PRO A 421 0.99 2.58 16.31
C PRO A 421 1.17 1.71 15.07
N SER A 422 1.68 2.32 14.00
CA SER A 422 2.00 1.65 12.74
C SER A 422 3.46 1.86 12.32
N PHE A 423 4.04 3.05 12.50
CA PHE A 423 5.45 3.34 12.20
C PHE A 423 6.15 4.01 13.38
N TYR A 424 7.07 3.28 14.01
CA TYR A 424 7.74 3.72 15.24
C TYR A 424 8.83 4.77 15.06
N PHE A 425 9.33 4.92 13.83
CA PHE A 425 10.41 5.85 13.49
C PHE A 425 9.90 7.13 12.79
N ALA A 426 8.63 7.17 12.42
CA ALA A 426 8.01 8.33 11.81
C ALA A 426 7.25 9.13 12.89
N PRO A 427 7.54 10.42 13.10
CA PRO A 427 6.60 11.29 13.81
C PRO A 427 5.32 11.44 12.98
N ASP A 428 4.19 11.55 13.66
CA ASP A 428 2.90 11.67 13.01
C ASP A 428 2.76 13.01 12.28
N LYS A 429 2.69 12.92 10.95
CA LYS A 429 2.58 14.07 10.05
C LYS A 429 1.30 14.87 10.21
N TYR A 430 0.26 14.32 10.86
CA TYR A 430 -0.95 15.09 11.18
C TYR A 430 -0.65 16.26 12.13
N TYR A 431 0.41 16.19 12.92
CA TYR A 431 0.82 17.24 13.85
C TYR A 431 1.85 18.22 13.26
N GLY A 432 2.46 17.87 12.12
CA GLY A 432 3.39 18.71 11.36
C GLY A 432 4.67 17.98 10.92
N PRO A 433 5.60 18.68 10.23
CA PRO A 433 6.88 18.13 9.82
C PRO A 433 7.77 17.70 10.99
N LYS A 434 8.67 16.73 10.76
CA LYS A 434 9.58 16.21 11.80
C LYS A 434 10.39 17.28 12.54
N ASN A 435 10.81 18.32 11.82
CA ASN A 435 11.61 19.41 12.41
C ASN A 435 10.78 20.33 13.32
N ASP A 436 9.45 20.36 13.20
CA ASP A 436 8.59 21.11 14.12
C ASP A 436 8.51 20.41 15.48
N LEU A 437 8.49 19.06 15.49
CA LEU A 437 8.63 18.30 16.74
C LEU A 437 9.99 18.53 17.40
N LYS A 438 11.09 18.49 16.63
CA LYS A 438 12.43 18.82 17.16
C LYS A 438 12.47 20.22 17.75
N LYS A 439 11.89 21.20 17.05
CA LYS A 439 11.78 22.58 17.52
C LYS A 439 10.97 22.69 18.82
N LEU A 440 9.88 21.94 18.95
CA LEU A 440 9.10 21.89 20.19
C LEU A 440 9.96 21.39 21.37
N ILE A 441 10.72 20.32 21.15
CA ILE A 441 11.61 19.76 22.18
C ILE A 441 12.71 20.76 22.55
N ASP A 442 13.34 21.39 21.57
CA ASP A 442 14.39 22.40 21.78
C ASP A 442 13.85 23.61 22.57
N GLU A 443 12.64 24.08 22.25
CA GLU A 443 11.98 25.18 22.96
C GLU A 443 11.56 24.81 24.40
N CYS A 444 11.18 23.56 24.65
CA CYS A 444 10.99 23.02 26.00
C CYS A 444 12.32 23.02 26.78
N HIS A 445 13.40 22.52 26.17
CA HIS A 445 14.72 22.47 26.79
C HIS A 445 15.25 23.86 27.16
N LYS A 446 15.04 24.88 26.31
CA LYS A 446 15.37 26.29 26.61
C LYS A 446 14.69 26.80 27.89
N ARG A 447 13.51 26.25 28.22
CA ARG A 447 12.70 26.62 29.39
C ARG A 447 12.94 25.71 30.60
N GLY A 448 13.89 24.78 30.52
CA GLY A 448 14.13 23.85 31.64
C GLY A 448 13.11 22.71 31.73
N ILE A 449 12.34 22.47 30.66
CA ILE A 449 11.27 21.46 30.62
C ILE A 449 11.79 20.24 29.86
N ALA A 450 11.85 19.09 30.53
CA ALA A 450 12.14 17.82 29.88
C ALA A 450 10.96 17.35 29.03
N VAL A 451 11.20 16.61 27.95
CA VAL A 451 10.15 16.01 27.11
C VAL A 451 10.24 14.50 27.19
N VAL A 452 9.15 13.88 27.61
CA VAL A 452 8.96 12.42 27.67
C VAL A 452 7.93 12.03 26.61
N ILE A 453 8.16 10.91 25.91
CA ILE A 453 7.17 10.35 24.97
C ILE A 453 6.51 9.13 25.61
N ASP A 454 5.18 9.11 25.56
CA ASP A 454 4.39 7.90 25.78
C ASP A 454 4.57 6.96 24.58
N MET A 455 5.16 5.79 24.83
CA MET A 455 5.63 4.87 23.79
C MET A 455 4.95 3.52 23.93
N VAL A 456 4.26 3.11 22.87
CA VAL A 456 3.43 1.90 22.85
C VAL A 456 4.21 0.74 22.23
N LEU A 457 4.96 0.02 23.06
CA LEU A 457 5.78 -1.13 22.63
C LEU A 457 5.20 -2.47 23.05
N ASN A 458 3.94 -2.50 23.51
CA ASN A 458 3.26 -3.75 23.85
C ASN A 458 2.55 -4.37 22.62
N HIS A 459 2.13 -3.57 21.64
CA HIS A 459 1.50 -4.04 20.39
C HIS A 459 1.75 -3.10 19.20
N SER A 460 1.41 -3.56 17.99
CA SER A 460 1.30 -2.74 16.76
C SER A 460 -0.03 -2.99 16.03
N TYR A 461 -0.43 -2.09 15.14
CA TYR A 461 -1.61 -2.29 14.29
C TYR A 461 -1.25 -2.77 12.86
N GLY A 462 -2.26 -3.12 12.08
CA GLY A 462 -2.12 -3.88 10.82
C GLY A 462 -1.40 -3.14 9.70
N GLN A 463 -1.27 -1.82 9.77
CA GLN A 463 -0.44 -1.02 8.86
C GLN A 463 1.07 -1.18 9.11
N SER A 464 1.47 -1.73 10.26
CA SER A 464 2.89 -1.93 10.59
C SER A 464 3.59 -2.85 9.58
N PRO A 465 4.69 -2.42 8.94
CA PRO A 465 5.47 -3.28 8.06
C PRO A 465 5.98 -4.55 8.75
N PHE A 466 6.26 -4.50 10.06
CA PHE A 466 6.69 -5.66 10.84
C PHE A 466 5.59 -6.72 10.97
N VAL A 467 4.32 -6.31 10.95
CA VAL A 467 3.15 -7.19 10.89
C VAL A 467 2.96 -7.70 9.47
N GLN A 468 2.88 -6.79 8.49
CA GLN A 468 2.55 -7.11 7.10
C GLN A 468 3.54 -8.07 6.43
N MET A 469 4.81 -8.04 6.81
CA MET A 469 5.81 -8.99 6.29
C MET A 469 5.50 -10.45 6.63
N TYR A 470 4.80 -10.72 7.73
CA TYR A 470 4.62 -12.07 8.27
C TYR A 470 3.19 -12.23 8.82
N MET A 471 2.22 -12.05 7.93
CA MET A 471 0.80 -12.17 8.22
C MET A 471 0.11 -12.92 7.08
N ASP A 472 -0.80 -13.83 7.42
CA ASP A 472 -1.72 -14.48 6.49
C ASP A 472 -3.15 -14.37 7.03
N ASN A 473 -4.08 -13.89 6.21
CA ASN A 473 -5.49 -13.72 6.57
C ASN A 473 -5.73 -13.04 7.94
N TRP A 474 -5.00 -11.96 8.20
CA TRP A 474 -5.03 -11.17 9.46
C TRP A 474 -4.46 -11.86 10.69
N GLU A 475 -3.83 -13.02 10.53
CA GLU A 475 -3.14 -13.75 11.60
C GLU A 475 -1.62 -13.69 11.42
N ILE A 476 -0.89 -13.50 12.52
CA ILE A 476 0.57 -13.53 12.53
C ILE A 476 1.05 -14.95 12.20
N THR A 477 1.99 -15.05 11.27
CA THR A 477 2.57 -16.34 10.90
C THR A 477 3.62 -16.78 11.93
N ALA A 478 3.80 -18.09 12.10
CA ALA A 478 4.69 -18.65 13.13
C ALA A 478 6.18 -18.30 12.93
N ASP A 479 6.56 -17.85 11.74
CA ASP A 479 7.90 -17.39 11.36
C ASP A 479 8.10 -15.88 11.56
N ASN A 480 7.10 -15.15 12.05
CA ASN A 480 7.28 -13.73 12.39
C ASN A 480 8.33 -13.59 13.52
N PRO A 481 9.41 -12.82 13.31
CA PRO A 481 10.46 -12.71 14.31
C PRO A 481 10.12 -11.81 15.49
N TRP A 482 9.11 -10.94 15.37
CA TRP A 482 8.81 -9.89 16.37
C TRP A 482 7.55 -10.15 17.20
N TYR A 483 6.54 -10.84 16.67
CA TYR A 483 5.22 -10.93 17.30
C TYR A 483 4.92 -12.33 17.81
N ASN A 484 4.10 -12.42 18.87
CA ASN A 484 3.51 -13.69 19.27
C ASN A 484 2.46 -14.11 18.23
N GLN A 485 2.44 -15.38 17.85
CA GLN A 485 1.39 -15.91 16.96
C GLN A 485 -0.01 -15.77 17.59
N GLN A 486 -0.08 -15.83 18.91
CA GLN A 486 -1.29 -15.65 19.71
C GLN A 486 -0.95 -14.74 20.88
N HIS A 487 -1.87 -13.86 21.27
CA HIS A 487 -1.66 -12.98 22.42
C HIS A 487 -1.20 -13.74 23.67
N ASN A 488 -0.18 -13.22 24.34
CA ASN A 488 0.34 -13.76 25.59
C ASN A 488 -0.54 -13.42 26.81
N PHE A 489 -1.42 -12.42 26.70
CA PHE A 489 -2.35 -12.02 27.76
C PHE A 489 -3.51 -13.02 27.88
N GLN A 490 -3.82 -13.44 29.10
CA GLN A 490 -4.97 -14.31 29.35
C GLN A 490 -6.32 -13.58 29.25
N ASN A 491 -6.33 -12.26 29.46
CA ASN A 491 -7.53 -11.43 29.41
C ASN A 491 -7.77 -10.93 27.98
N PRO A 492 -8.83 -11.38 27.28
CA PRO A 492 -9.11 -10.92 25.92
C PRO A 492 -9.43 -9.42 25.84
N ASP A 493 -9.90 -8.80 26.93
CA ASP A 493 -10.17 -7.36 26.97
C ASP A 493 -8.87 -6.51 26.91
N ALA A 494 -7.71 -7.15 27.07
CA ALA A 494 -6.39 -6.53 26.93
C ALA A 494 -5.71 -6.90 25.60
N HIS A 495 -6.42 -7.55 24.67
CA HIS A 495 -5.88 -7.88 23.34
C HIS A 495 -6.05 -6.68 22.42
N TRP A 496 -5.04 -5.81 22.43
CA TRP A 496 -4.95 -4.65 21.54
C TRP A 496 -3.94 -4.94 20.44
N GLY A 497 -4.31 -4.66 19.19
CA GLY A 497 -3.45 -4.87 18.02
C GLY A 497 -2.80 -6.26 17.96
N TYR A 498 -1.58 -6.32 17.42
CA TYR A 498 -0.72 -7.49 17.32
C TYR A 498 0.35 -7.44 18.43
N ASP A 499 0.39 -8.48 19.25
CA ASP A 499 1.19 -8.58 20.47
C ASP A 499 2.68 -8.85 20.18
N PHE A 500 3.56 -7.95 20.64
CA PHE A 500 4.99 -8.15 20.52
C PHE A 500 5.45 -9.34 21.38
N ASN A 501 6.40 -10.11 20.86
CA ASN A 501 7.12 -11.12 21.60
C ASN A 501 8.35 -10.49 22.26
N HIS A 502 8.23 -9.97 23.47
CA HIS A 502 9.34 -9.37 24.22
C HIS A 502 10.42 -10.38 24.66
N GLU A 503 10.22 -11.69 24.48
CA GLU A 503 11.26 -12.70 24.68
C GLU A 503 12.11 -12.94 23.43
N SER A 504 11.73 -12.38 22.28
CA SER A 504 12.48 -12.47 21.03
C SER A 504 13.62 -11.46 20.99
N ILE A 505 14.82 -11.93 20.63
CA ILE A 505 16.00 -11.08 20.39
C ILE A 505 15.69 -10.02 19.32
N ALA A 506 14.91 -10.36 18.29
CA ALA A 506 14.57 -9.40 17.24
C ALA A 506 13.67 -8.26 17.76
N THR A 507 12.81 -8.55 18.72
CA THR A 507 11.97 -7.54 19.41
C THR A 507 12.79 -6.69 20.37
N GLU A 508 13.68 -7.31 21.16
CA GLU A 508 14.62 -6.58 22.01
C GLU A 508 15.45 -5.58 21.20
N GLU A 509 16.06 -6.03 20.09
CA GLU A 509 16.82 -5.17 19.18
C GLU A 509 15.97 -4.05 18.56
N LEU A 510 14.72 -4.34 18.21
CA LEU A 510 13.80 -3.35 17.65
C LEU A 510 13.46 -2.27 18.69
N ILE A 511 13.11 -2.67 19.92
CA ILE A 511 12.80 -1.76 21.03
C ILE A 511 14.00 -0.88 21.37
N ASP A 512 15.20 -1.46 21.42
CA ASP A 512 16.45 -0.72 21.61
C ASP A 512 16.68 0.29 20.48
N SER A 513 16.38 -0.08 19.24
CA SER A 513 16.51 0.79 18.07
C SER A 513 15.50 1.95 18.11
N ILE A 514 14.24 1.68 18.44
CA ILE A 514 13.18 2.71 18.58
C ILE A 514 13.57 3.69 19.69
N SER A 515 13.92 3.18 20.87
CA SER A 515 14.30 4.02 22.02
C SER A 515 15.54 4.86 21.70
N SER A 516 16.55 4.26 21.08
CA SER A 516 17.76 4.95 20.65
C SER A 516 17.48 6.01 19.60
N PHE A 517 16.57 5.76 18.66
CA PHE A 517 16.19 6.73 17.64
C PHE A 517 15.60 7.99 18.26
N TRP A 518 14.56 7.86 19.08
CA TRP A 518 13.92 9.02 19.72
C TRP A 518 14.88 9.79 20.64
N MET A 519 15.75 9.11 21.38
CA MET A 519 16.75 9.77 22.23
C MET A 519 17.86 10.48 21.42
N ASN A 520 18.31 9.91 20.31
CA ASN A 520 19.44 10.47 19.56
C ASN A 520 19.00 11.49 18.51
N GLU A 521 17.91 11.23 17.79
CA GLU A 521 17.41 12.05 16.68
C GLU A 521 16.53 13.21 17.16
N TYR A 522 15.67 12.95 18.15
CA TYR A 522 14.72 13.93 18.70
C TYR A 522 15.11 14.46 20.08
N LYS A 523 16.16 13.93 20.71
CA LYS A 523 16.65 14.37 22.03
C LYS A 523 15.60 14.28 23.15
N VAL A 524 14.69 13.30 23.07
CA VAL A 524 13.73 13.07 24.16
C VAL A 524 14.44 12.63 25.43
N ASP A 525 13.89 13.01 26.58
CA ASP A 525 14.51 12.85 27.90
C ASP A 525 14.11 11.55 28.61
N GLY A 526 13.13 10.84 28.05
CA GLY A 526 12.67 9.56 28.57
C GLY A 526 11.40 9.07 27.89
N PHE A 527 10.91 7.94 28.39
CA PHE A 527 9.71 7.30 27.90
C PHE A 527 8.77 6.94 29.06
N ARG A 528 7.47 7.04 28.82
CA ARG A 528 6.43 6.35 29.58
C ARG A 528 5.99 5.18 28.70
N PHE A 529 6.15 3.94 29.18
CA PHE A 529 5.71 2.76 28.43
C PHE A 529 4.28 2.41 28.83
N ASP A 530 3.41 2.28 27.84
CA ASP A 530 1.98 1.94 28.02
C ASP A 530 1.72 0.53 28.54
#